data_AF-F3FT03-F1
#
_entry.id   AF-F3FT03-F1
#
_cell.length_a   1.000
_cell.length_b   1.000
_cell.length_c   1.000
_cell.angle_alpha   90.00
_cell.angle_beta   90.00
_cell.angle_gamma   90.00
#
_symmetry.space_group_name_H-M   'P 1'
#
loop_
_entity.id
_entity.type
_entity.pdbx_description
1 polymer ?
#
loop_
_entity_poly.entity_id
_entity_poly.type
_entity_poly.pdbx_seq_one_letter_code
_entity_poly.pdbx_strand_id
1 'polypeptide(L)'
;AMHEMSATVAEVARNAEQASQAASNADREARDGDKVVGEAIAQIERLANEVGRSADAMTQLEQESDKIGKVMDVIKAVAEQTNLLALNAAIEAARAGEAGRGFAVVADEVRGLAQRTQQSTVEIETLVAALQSGTRQVSSIMLNSRELTVSSVTLSRKAGTSLGSITQTVSSIQAMNQQIAAAAEEQSAVAEEISRSIVNVRDVSEQTASASEETAASSVELARLGGQLQTMVSHFRI
;
A
#
# COMPACT_ATOMS: atom_id res chain seq x y z
N ALA A 1 -1.18 -21.69 45.66
CA ALA A 1 -1.64 -22.76 44.74
C ALA A 1 -2.97 -22.41 44.05
N MET A 2 -4.15 -22.76 44.58
CA MET A 2 -5.41 -22.55 43.83
C MET A 2 -5.81 -21.08 43.63
N HIS A 3 -5.57 -20.22 44.63
CA HIS A 3 -5.75 -18.78 44.47
C HIS A 3 -4.81 -18.17 43.42
N GLU A 4 -3.56 -18.63 43.34
CA GLU A 4 -2.62 -18.19 42.30
C GLU A 4 -3.05 -18.69 40.92
N MET A 5 -3.57 -19.92 40.82
CA MET A 5 -4.09 -20.47 39.56
C MET A 5 -5.30 -19.66 39.04
N SER A 6 -6.23 -19.28 39.92
CA SER A 6 -7.36 -18.42 39.53
C SER A 6 -6.88 -17.04 39.07
N ALA A 7 -5.87 -16.47 39.74
CA ALA A 7 -5.29 -15.18 39.36
C ALA A 7 -4.61 -15.24 37.98
N THR A 8 -3.83 -16.28 37.69
CA THR A 8 -3.15 -16.44 36.40
C THR A 8 -4.14 -16.70 35.27
N VAL A 9 -5.17 -17.51 35.51
CA VAL A 9 -6.24 -17.74 34.52
C VAL A 9 -6.98 -16.44 34.18
N ALA A 10 -7.31 -15.63 35.19
CA ALA A 10 -7.93 -14.33 34.97
C ALA A 10 -7.00 -13.37 34.20
N GLU A 11 -5.69 -13.47 34.39
CA GLU A 11 -4.70 -12.71 33.63
C GLU A 11 -4.62 -13.16 32.16
N VAL A 12 -4.65 -14.47 31.90
CA VAL A 12 -4.69 -15.03 30.54
C VAL A 12 -5.94 -14.56 29.79
N ALA A 13 -7.11 -14.58 30.44
CA ALA A 13 -8.36 -14.09 29.84
C ALA A 13 -8.26 -12.59 29.47
N ARG A 14 -7.74 -11.75 30.40
CA ARG A 14 -7.51 -10.32 30.12
C ARG A 14 -6.53 -10.09 28.98
N ASN A 15 -5.45 -10.87 28.91
CA ASN A 15 -4.48 -10.77 27.82
C ASN A 15 -5.09 -11.17 26.47
N ALA A 16 -5.92 -12.20 26.43
CA ALA A 16 -6.64 -12.60 25.23
C ALA A 16 -7.62 -11.50 24.75
N GLU A 17 -8.33 -10.85 25.67
CA GLU A 17 -9.21 -9.72 25.36
C GLU A 17 -8.43 -8.52 24.79
N GLN A 18 -7.32 -8.14 25.43
CA GLN A 18 -6.45 -7.08 24.94
C GLN A 18 -5.88 -7.39 23.54
N ALA A 19 -5.44 -8.63 23.33
CA ALA A 19 -4.95 -9.08 22.03
C ALA A 19 -6.05 -9.07 20.95
N SER A 20 -7.29 -9.41 21.33
CA SER A 20 -8.46 -9.31 20.44
C SER A 20 -8.75 -7.86 20.04
N GLN A 21 -8.67 -6.93 21.00
CA GLN A 21 -8.85 -5.50 20.72
C GLN A 21 -7.74 -4.95 19.80
N ALA A 22 -6.49 -5.35 20.03
CA ALA A 22 -5.36 -4.99 19.18
C ALA A 22 -5.53 -5.55 17.75
N ALA A 23 -5.98 -6.80 17.63
CA ALA A 23 -6.33 -7.41 16.34
C ALA A 23 -7.46 -6.62 15.64
N SER A 24 -8.53 -6.26 16.35
CA SER A 24 -9.62 -5.45 15.77
C SER A 24 -9.14 -4.08 15.26
N ASN A 25 -8.21 -3.43 15.97
CA ASN A 25 -7.63 -2.18 15.52
C ASN A 25 -6.78 -2.38 14.25
N ALA A 26 -5.94 -3.42 14.22
CA ALA A 26 -5.13 -3.77 13.05
C ALA A 26 -5.98 -4.13 11.83
N ASP A 27 -7.10 -4.83 12.00
CA ASP A 27 -8.06 -5.12 10.91
C ASP A 27 -8.64 -3.82 10.33
N ARG A 28 -9.03 -2.87 11.19
CA ARG A 28 -9.51 -1.55 10.75
C ARG A 28 -8.43 -0.79 9.97
N GLU A 29 -7.22 -0.71 10.50
CA GLU A 29 -6.10 -0.02 9.82
C GLU A 29 -5.77 -0.67 8.47
N ALA A 30 -5.77 -2.01 8.39
CA ALA A 30 -5.52 -2.73 7.15
C ALA A 30 -6.61 -2.45 6.09
N ARG A 31 -7.89 -2.44 6.50
CA ARG A 31 -9.02 -2.12 5.63
C ARG A 31 -9.00 -0.68 5.14
N ASP A 32 -8.66 0.26 6.01
CA ASP A 32 -8.53 1.66 5.61
C ASP A 32 -7.32 1.86 4.68
N GLY A 33 -6.22 1.14 4.94
CA GLY A 33 -5.09 1.05 4.01
C GLY A 33 -5.50 0.52 2.63
N ASP A 34 -6.36 -0.51 2.58
CA ASP A 34 -6.82 -1.10 1.32
C ASP A 34 -7.67 -0.11 0.51
N LYS A 35 -8.52 0.67 1.18
CA LYS A 35 -9.25 1.78 0.54
C LYS A 35 -8.30 2.82 -0.05
N VAL A 36 -7.30 3.26 0.71
CA VAL A 36 -6.30 4.24 0.25
C VAL A 36 -5.53 3.70 -0.96
N VAL A 37 -5.16 2.42 -0.96
CA VAL A 37 -4.53 1.76 -2.12
C VAL A 37 -5.48 1.74 -3.32
N GLY A 38 -6.76 1.45 -3.11
CA GLY A 38 -7.78 1.50 -4.16
C GLY A 38 -7.93 2.90 -4.78
N GLU A 39 -7.97 3.94 -3.94
CA GLU A 39 -8.00 5.33 -4.38
C GLU A 39 -6.73 5.71 -5.17
N ALA A 40 -5.56 5.28 -4.69
CA ALA A 40 -4.29 5.50 -5.38
C ALA A 40 -4.29 4.85 -6.76
N ILE A 41 -4.75 3.60 -6.89
CA ILE A 41 -4.90 2.92 -8.19
C ILE A 41 -5.78 3.74 -9.13
N ALA A 42 -6.95 4.19 -8.66
CA ALA A 42 -7.87 4.99 -9.47
C ALA A 42 -7.28 6.36 -9.87
N GLN A 43 -6.42 6.97 -9.05
CA GLN A 43 -5.70 8.19 -9.43
C GLN A 43 -4.60 7.92 -10.47
N ILE A 44 -3.84 6.84 -10.30
CA ILE A 44 -2.78 6.43 -11.22
C ILE A 44 -3.37 6.06 -12.60
N GLU A 45 -4.51 5.39 -12.65
CA GLU A 45 -5.21 5.09 -13.92
C GLU A 45 -5.69 6.36 -14.63
N ARG A 46 -6.18 7.36 -13.89
CA ARG A 46 -6.51 8.68 -14.45
C ARG A 46 -5.27 9.39 -14.98
N LEU A 47 -4.16 9.34 -14.25
CA LEU A 47 -2.87 9.88 -14.71
C LEU A 47 -2.41 9.21 -16.00
N ALA A 48 -2.53 7.88 -16.12
CA ALA A 48 -2.20 7.15 -17.36
C ALA A 48 -3.01 7.66 -18.55
N ASN A 49 -4.29 7.97 -18.35
CA ASN A 49 -5.15 8.52 -19.39
C ASN A 49 -4.69 9.92 -19.82
N GLU A 50 -4.41 10.81 -18.86
CA GLU A 50 -3.93 12.18 -19.15
C GLU A 50 -2.55 12.20 -19.84
N VAL A 51 -1.64 11.29 -19.45
CA VAL A 51 -0.36 11.08 -20.15
C VAL A 51 -0.60 10.61 -21.58
N GLY A 52 -1.56 9.70 -21.80
CA GLY A 52 -1.96 9.26 -23.14
C GLY A 52 -2.48 10.42 -24.01
N ARG A 53 -3.41 11.22 -23.47
CA ARG A 53 -3.94 12.41 -24.15
C ARG A 53 -2.85 13.42 -24.48
N SER A 54 -1.89 13.61 -23.58
CA SER A 54 -0.75 14.49 -23.78
C SER A 54 0.17 13.98 -24.89
N ALA A 55 0.40 12.67 -24.97
CA ALA A 55 1.16 12.05 -26.05
C ALA A 55 0.48 12.27 -27.41
N ASP A 56 -0.85 12.08 -27.49
CA ASP A 56 -1.62 12.32 -28.72
C ASP A 56 -1.53 13.80 -29.17
N ALA A 57 -1.61 14.74 -28.23
CA ALA A 57 -1.46 16.17 -28.51
C ALA A 57 -0.05 16.51 -29.03
N MET A 58 1.00 15.87 -28.49
CA MET A 58 2.37 16.03 -29.01
C MET A 58 2.52 15.47 -30.43
N THR A 59 1.89 14.33 -30.72
CA THR A 59 1.87 13.77 -32.08
C THR A 59 1.14 14.69 -33.06
N GLN A 60 0.03 15.30 -32.66
CA GLN A 60 -0.66 16.29 -33.48
C GLN A 60 0.22 17.53 -33.73
N LEU A 61 0.91 18.03 -32.70
CA LEU A 61 1.81 19.18 -32.83
C LEU A 61 3.01 18.89 -33.76
N GLU A 62 3.54 17.66 -33.72
CA GLU A 62 4.56 17.21 -34.67
C GLU A 62 4.05 17.25 -36.11
N GLN A 63 2.83 16.76 -36.37
CA GLN A 63 2.21 16.78 -37.69
C GLN A 63 1.96 18.21 -38.20
N GLU A 64 1.47 19.11 -37.34
CA GLU A 64 1.27 20.52 -37.71
C GLU A 64 2.61 21.21 -37.99
N SER A 65 3.66 20.90 -37.22
CA SER A 65 5.00 21.42 -37.47
C SER A 65 5.58 20.94 -38.81
N ASP A 66 5.34 19.68 -39.20
CA ASP A 66 5.70 19.15 -40.52
C ASP A 66 4.97 19.87 -41.67
N LYS A 67 3.68 20.20 -41.49
CA LYS A 67 2.93 21.02 -42.46
C LYS A 67 3.51 22.43 -42.58
N ILE A 68 3.89 23.06 -41.47
CA ILE A 68 4.53 24.38 -41.49
C ILE A 68 5.86 24.31 -42.26
N GLY A 69 6.67 23.27 -42.04
CA GLY A 69 7.90 23.03 -42.80
C GLY A 69 7.67 23.04 -44.32
N LYS A 70 6.67 22.27 -44.79
CA LYS A 70 6.27 22.24 -46.21
C LYS A 70 5.84 23.61 -46.75
N VAL A 71 5.14 24.41 -45.94
CA VAL A 71 4.75 25.78 -46.34
C VAL A 71 5.98 26.68 -46.43
N MET A 72 6.94 26.55 -45.52
CA MET A 72 8.20 27.31 -45.57
C MET A 72 9.00 26.99 -46.84
N ASP A 73 9.06 25.72 -47.26
CA ASP A 73 9.71 25.32 -48.51
C ASP A 73 9.10 26.05 -49.73
N VAL A 74 7.77 26.17 -49.77
CA VAL A 74 7.07 26.91 -50.84
C VAL A 74 7.40 28.40 -50.79
N ILE A 75 7.40 29.03 -49.61
CA ILE A 75 7.73 30.46 -49.47
C ILE A 75 9.17 30.73 -49.89
N LYS A 76 10.11 29.85 -49.51
CA LYS A 76 11.51 29.92 -49.91
C LYS A 76 11.67 29.87 -51.43
N ALA A 77 10.99 28.93 -52.08
CA ALA A 77 10.98 28.82 -53.53
C ALA A 77 10.38 30.05 -54.22
N VAL A 78 9.29 30.61 -53.69
CA VAL A 78 8.67 31.84 -54.20
C VAL A 78 9.58 33.05 -54.01
N ALA A 79 10.24 33.19 -52.88
CA ALA A 79 11.20 34.27 -52.62
C ALA A 79 12.40 34.18 -53.57
N GLU A 80 12.93 32.98 -53.80
CA GLU A 80 14.02 32.76 -54.76
C GLU A 80 13.60 33.08 -56.21
N GLN A 81 12.42 32.64 -56.62
CA GLN A 81 11.86 32.97 -57.94
C GLN A 81 11.62 34.48 -58.08
N THR A 82 11.14 35.15 -57.04
CA THR A 82 10.93 36.60 -57.02
C THR A 82 12.26 37.35 -57.11
N ASN A 83 13.30 36.87 -56.42
CA ASN A 83 14.65 37.42 -56.50
C ASN A 83 15.23 37.30 -57.92
N LEU A 84 15.04 36.15 -58.59
CA LEU A 84 15.45 35.95 -59.98
C LEU A 84 14.66 36.84 -60.96
N LEU A 85 13.35 36.97 -60.78
CA LEU A 85 12.50 37.85 -61.58
C LEU A 85 12.93 39.33 -61.43
N ALA A 86 13.18 39.78 -60.21
CA ALA A 86 13.64 41.12 -59.92
C ALA A 86 15.03 41.40 -60.54
N LEU A 87 15.94 40.43 -60.48
CA LEU A 87 17.25 40.53 -61.14
C LEU A 87 17.11 40.71 -62.66
N ASN A 88 16.27 39.90 -63.31
CA ASN A 88 16.02 40.02 -64.75
C ASN A 88 15.41 41.39 -65.11
N ALA A 89 14.48 41.89 -64.28
CA ALA A 89 13.89 43.22 -64.46
C ALA A 89 14.93 44.34 -64.30
N ALA A 90 15.84 44.24 -63.32
CA ALA A 90 16.93 45.19 -63.13
C ALA A 90 17.90 45.21 -64.32
N ILE A 91 18.21 44.04 -64.89
CA ILE A 91 19.05 43.92 -66.10
C ILE A 91 18.36 44.59 -67.29
N GLU A 92 17.08 44.34 -67.52
CA GLU A 92 16.35 44.93 -68.66
C GLU A 92 16.14 46.45 -68.48
N ALA A 93 15.92 46.91 -67.25
CA ALA A 93 15.85 48.32 -66.91
C ALA A 93 17.18 49.04 -67.17
N ALA A 94 18.32 48.43 -66.85
CA ALA A 94 19.64 48.96 -67.19
C ALA A 94 19.86 49.02 -68.71
N ARG A 95 19.31 48.05 -69.45
CA ARG A 95 19.37 47.99 -70.92
C ARG A 95 18.58 49.11 -71.60
N ALA A 96 17.49 49.57 -70.98
CA ALA A 96 16.67 50.69 -71.46
C ALA A 96 17.27 52.08 -71.15
N GLY A 97 18.42 52.16 -70.46
CA GLY A 97 19.12 53.42 -70.16
C GLY A 97 18.29 54.40 -69.31
N GLU A 98 18.27 55.68 -69.67
CA GLU A 98 17.54 56.74 -68.93
C GLU A 98 16.03 56.46 -68.83
N ALA A 99 15.41 55.79 -69.81
CA ALA A 99 13.98 55.45 -69.78
C ALA A 99 13.64 54.35 -68.77
N GLY A 100 14.60 53.49 -68.41
CA GLY A 100 14.42 52.38 -67.47
C GLY A 100 14.72 52.73 -66.01
N ARG A 101 15.15 53.96 -65.73
CA ARG A 101 15.71 54.35 -64.42
C ARG A 101 14.72 54.19 -63.26
N GLY A 102 13.43 54.49 -63.47
CA GLY A 102 12.37 54.25 -62.49
C GLY A 102 12.08 52.77 -62.25
N PHE A 103 12.14 51.95 -63.29
CA PHE A 103 11.96 50.49 -63.19
C PHE A 103 13.13 49.81 -62.47
N ALA A 104 14.37 50.30 -62.66
CA ALA A 104 15.55 49.79 -61.98
C ALA A 104 15.43 49.94 -60.44
N VAL A 105 14.96 51.08 -59.95
CA VAL A 105 14.75 51.31 -58.51
C VAL A 105 13.71 50.35 -57.93
N VAL A 106 12.59 50.15 -58.64
CA VAL A 106 11.54 49.21 -58.21
C VAL A 106 12.08 47.77 -58.21
N ALA A 107 12.85 47.39 -59.23
CA ALA A 107 13.44 46.05 -59.31
C ALA A 107 14.43 45.78 -58.16
N ASP A 108 15.27 46.75 -57.79
CA ASP A 108 16.17 46.62 -56.64
C ASP A 108 15.42 46.53 -55.30
N GLU A 109 14.34 47.30 -55.12
CA GLU A 109 13.50 47.23 -53.92
C GLU A 109 12.81 45.85 -53.79
N VAL A 110 12.24 45.33 -54.89
CA VAL A 110 11.64 43.99 -54.93
C VAL A 110 12.69 42.91 -54.64
N ARG A 111 13.92 43.07 -55.16
CA ARG A 111 15.03 42.16 -54.87
C ARG A 111 15.38 42.17 -53.38
N GLY A 112 15.47 43.35 -52.78
CA GLY A 112 15.71 43.52 -51.34
C GLY A 112 14.63 42.85 -50.48
N LEU A 113 13.34 43.01 -50.86
CA LEU A 113 12.23 42.33 -50.19
C LEU A 113 12.30 40.81 -50.32
N ALA A 114 12.65 40.29 -51.51
CA ALA A 114 12.80 38.86 -51.74
C ALA A 114 13.93 38.25 -50.88
N GLN A 115 15.08 38.92 -50.79
CA GLN A 115 16.19 38.50 -49.93
C GLN A 115 15.81 38.52 -48.44
N ARG A 116 15.13 39.58 -47.98
CA ARG A 116 14.63 39.66 -46.60
C ARG A 116 13.62 38.55 -46.29
N THR A 117 12.73 38.25 -47.23
CA THR A 117 11.76 37.15 -47.10
C THR A 117 12.47 35.82 -46.94
N GLN A 118 13.46 35.53 -47.80
CA GLN A 118 14.24 34.30 -47.74
C GLN A 118 14.98 34.14 -46.41
N GLN A 119 15.59 35.22 -45.91
CA GLN A 119 16.27 35.24 -44.60
C GLN A 119 15.29 34.91 -43.47
N SER A 120 14.12 35.56 -43.43
CA SER A 120 13.09 35.27 -42.43
C SER A 120 12.55 33.84 -42.54
N THR A 121 12.42 33.29 -43.74
CA THR A 121 12.01 31.89 -43.93
C THR A 121 13.02 30.92 -43.32
N VAL A 122 14.32 31.16 -43.47
CA VAL A 122 15.37 30.32 -42.86
C VAL A 122 15.35 30.40 -41.33
N GLU A 123 15.09 31.58 -40.77
CA GLU A 123 14.93 31.75 -39.32
C GLU A 123 13.72 30.98 -38.79
N ILE A 124 12.58 31.04 -39.49
CA ILE A 124 11.38 30.28 -39.13
C ILE A 124 11.62 28.77 -39.28
N GLU A 125 12.30 28.32 -40.33
CA GLU A 125 12.67 26.92 -40.56
C GLU A 125 13.48 26.36 -39.37
N THR A 126 14.42 27.16 -38.85
CA THR A 126 15.20 26.81 -37.65
C THR A 126 14.32 26.68 -36.41
N LEU A 127 13.37 27.59 -36.21
CA LEU A 127 12.42 27.53 -35.08
C LEU A 127 11.49 26.32 -35.17
N VAL A 128 11.01 25.99 -36.38
CA VAL A 128 10.16 24.81 -36.62
C VAL A 128 10.93 23.52 -36.37
N ALA A 129 12.19 23.43 -36.80
CA ALA A 129 13.04 22.27 -36.52
C ALA A 129 13.29 22.10 -35.01
N ALA A 130 13.52 23.19 -34.28
CA ALA A 130 13.64 23.16 -32.83
C ALA A 130 12.33 22.70 -32.14
N LEU A 131 11.18 23.17 -32.64
CA LEU A 131 9.87 22.76 -32.15
C LEU A 131 9.65 21.25 -32.37
N GLN A 132 9.92 20.73 -33.57
CA GLN A 132 9.80 19.31 -33.89
C GLN A 132 10.71 18.43 -33.00
N SER A 133 11.94 18.88 -32.74
CA SER A 133 12.85 18.19 -31.84
C SER A 133 12.28 18.16 -30.41
N GLY A 134 11.79 19.31 -29.92
CA GLY A 134 11.17 19.44 -28.60
C GLY A 134 9.93 18.55 -28.44
N THR A 135 9.05 18.50 -29.44
CA THR A 135 7.84 17.65 -29.39
C THR A 135 8.18 16.17 -29.36
N ARG A 136 9.17 15.73 -30.14
CA ARG A 136 9.65 14.33 -30.10
C ARG A 136 10.24 13.96 -28.73
N GLN A 137 11.01 14.86 -28.14
CA GLN A 137 11.57 14.65 -26.81
C GLN A 137 10.46 14.50 -25.75
N VAL A 138 9.47 15.41 -25.74
CA VAL A 138 8.34 15.33 -24.82
C VAL A 138 7.51 14.07 -25.04
N SER A 139 7.27 13.69 -26.30
CA SER A 139 6.56 12.44 -26.63
C SER A 139 7.27 11.20 -26.07
N SER A 140 8.59 11.12 -26.18
CA SER A 140 9.40 10.05 -25.58
C SER A 140 9.28 10.01 -24.05
N ILE A 141 9.31 11.17 -23.39
CA ILE A 141 9.11 11.29 -21.94
C ILE A 141 7.69 10.80 -21.55
N MET A 142 6.67 11.13 -22.34
CA MET A 142 5.30 10.69 -22.08
C MET A 142 5.15 9.17 -22.22
N LEU A 143 5.81 8.55 -23.20
CA LEU A 143 5.83 7.08 -23.36
C LEU A 143 6.47 6.39 -22.16
N ASN A 144 7.62 6.88 -21.69
CA ASN A 144 8.27 6.37 -20.47
C ASN A 144 7.36 6.58 -19.24
N SER A 145 6.77 7.77 -19.10
CA SER A 145 5.84 8.07 -18.00
C SER A 145 4.65 7.11 -17.97
N ARG A 146 4.16 6.70 -19.14
CA ARG A 146 3.10 5.70 -19.26
C ARG A 146 3.54 4.33 -18.73
N GLU A 147 4.75 3.89 -19.04
CA GLU A 147 5.32 2.63 -18.52
C GLU A 147 5.47 2.67 -16.98
N LEU A 148 6.00 3.77 -16.44
CA LEU A 148 6.11 3.99 -14.99
C LEU A 148 4.74 3.95 -14.30
N THR A 149 3.72 4.51 -14.94
CA THR A 149 2.35 4.51 -14.43
C THR A 149 1.79 3.08 -14.36
N VAL A 150 2.00 2.25 -15.39
CA VAL A 150 1.61 0.83 -15.40
C VAL A 150 2.32 0.03 -14.30
N SER A 151 3.64 0.26 -14.13
CA SER A 151 4.41 -0.35 -13.05
C SER A 151 3.89 0.06 -11.67
N SER A 152 3.52 1.33 -11.50
CA SER A 152 2.95 1.87 -10.26
C SER A 152 1.62 1.20 -9.91
N VAL A 153 0.71 1.01 -10.89
CA VAL A 153 -0.54 0.25 -10.66
C VAL A 153 -0.24 -1.17 -10.19
N THR A 154 0.75 -1.83 -10.79
CA THR A 154 1.12 -3.21 -10.43
C THR A 154 1.63 -3.29 -8.99
N LEU A 155 2.48 -2.34 -8.58
CA LEU A 155 2.98 -2.25 -7.21
C LEU A 155 1.87 -1.94 -6.20
N SER A 156 0.97 -1.01 -6.52
CA SER A 156 -0.18 -0.70 -5.68
C SER A 156 -1.11 -1.92 -5.51
N ARG A 157 -1.39 -2.67 -6.58
CA ARG A 157 -2.18 -3.91 -6.49
C ARG A 157 -1.52 -4.94 -5.57
N LYS A 158 -0.18 -5.10 -5.66
CA LYS A 158 0.56 -5.99 -4.77
C LYS A 158 0.46 -5.55 -3.31
N ALA A 159 0.50 -4.24 -3.03
CA ALA A 159 0.27 -3.71 -1.70
C ALA A 159 -1.15 -4.05 -1.18
N GLY A 160 -2.18 -3.89 -2.03
CA GLY A 160 -3.55 -4.31 -1.71
C GLY A 160 -3.66 -5.81 -1.37
N THR A 161 -3.03 -6.69 -2.16
CA THR A 161 -2.98 -8.13 -1.84
C THR A 161 -2.32 -8.42 -0.48
N SER A 162 -1.24 -7.70 -0.15
CA SER A 162 -0.58 -7.84 1.15
C SER A 162 -1.47 -7.38 2.31
N LEU A 163 -2.20 -6.27 2.14
CA LEU A 163 -3.17 -5.79 3.13
C LEU A 163 -4.30 -6.81 3.33
N GLY A 164 -4.84 -7.39 2.25
CA GLY A 164 -5.83 -8.47 2.36
C GLY A 164 -5.30 -9.71 3.10
N SER A 165 -4.02 -10.05 2.91
CA SER A 165 -3.38 -11.14 3.66
C SER A 165 -3.21 -10.82 5.15
N ILE A 166 -2.93 -9.55 5.48
CA ILE A 166 -2.90 -9.06 6.87
C ILE A 166 -4.29 -9.19 7.49
N THR A 167 -5.35 -8.72 6.84
CA THR A 167 -6.74 -8.85 7.30
C THR A 167 -7.10 -10.31 7.61
N GLN A 168 -6.73 -11.26 6.73
CA GLN A 168 -6.99 -12.68 6.96
C GLN A 168 -6.23 -13.23 8.19
N THR A 169 -4.97 -12.83 8.35
CA THR A 169 -4.14 -13.24 9.49
C THR A 169 -4.68 -12.68 10.80
N VAL A 170 -5.08 -11.41 10.79
CA VAL A 170 -5.69 -10.73 11.95
C VAL A 170 -7.02 -11.38 12.34
N SER A 171 -7.87 -11.73 11.37
CA SER A 171 -9.10 -12.49 11.64
C SER A 171 -8.83 -13.83 12.33
N SER A 172 -7.71 -14.48 11.98
CA SER A 172 -7.30 -15.75 12.59
C SER A 172 -6.82 -15.55 14.03
N ILE A 173 -6.08 -14.47 14.30
CA ILE A 173 -5.67 -14.07 15.66
C ILE A 173 -6.90 -13.78 16.53
N GLN A 174 -7.91 -13.09 15.99
CA GLN A 174 -9.13 -12.77 16.72
C GLN A 174 -9.90 -14.05 17.11
N ALA A 175 -10.01 -15.02 16.21
CA ALA A 175 -10.60 -16.33 16.51
C ALA A 175 -9.79 -17.10 17.57
N MET A 176 -8.46 -17.06 17.50
CA MET A 176 -7.58 -17.71 18.48
C MET A 176 -7.74 -17.09 19.88
N ASN A 177 -7.83 -15.76 19.96
CA ASN A 177 -8.06 -15.08 21.24
C ASN A 177 -9.43 -15.42 21.86
N GLN A 178 -10.47 -15.59 21.04
CA GLN A 178 -11.77 -16.08 21.53
C GLN A 178 -11.66 -17.50 22.12
N GLN A 179 -10.90 -18.39 21.46
CA GLN A 179 -10.64 -19.74 22.00
C GLN A 179 -9.84 -19.71 23.30
N ILE A 180 -8.82 -18.84 23.39
CA ILE A 180 -8.02 -18.68 24.61
C ILE A 180 -8.88 -18.17 25.76
N ALA A 181 -9.74 -17.17 25.52
CA ALA A 181 -10.66 -16.65 26.53
C ALA A 181 -11.62 -17.74 27.03
N ALA A 182 -12.23 -18.52 26.11
CA ALA A 182 -13.11 -19.64 26.47
C ALA A 182 -12.36 -20.72 27.28
N ALA A 183 -11.15 -21.08 26.88
CA ALA A 183 -10.33 -22.04 27.61
C ALA A 183 -9.93 -21.54 29.00
N ALA A 184 -9.67 -20.23 29.15
CA ALA A 184 -9.41 -19.63 30.46
C ALA A 184 -10.65 -19.69 31.36
N GLU A 185 -11.85 -19.40 30.84
CA GLU A 185 -13.09 -19.57 31.62
C GLU A 185 -13.29 -21.01 32.10
N GLU A 186 -13.05 -22.00 31.22
CA GLU A 186 -13.11 -23.42 31.57
C GLU A 186 -12.07 -23.80 32.64
N GLN A 187 -10.82 -23.35 32.50
CA GLN A 187 -9.78 -23.56 33.50
C GLN A 187 -10.14 -22.94 34.86
N SER A 188 -10.82 -21.78 34.87
CA SER A 188 -11.27 -21.15 36.10
C SER A 188 -12.32 -22.01 36.81
N ALA A 189 -13.27 -22.58 36.05
CA ALA A 189 -14.29 -23.47 36.60
C ALA A 189 -13.68 -24.75 37.20
N VAL A 190 -12.72 -25.36 36.49
CA VAL A 190 -11.99 -26.55 36.97
C VAL A 190 -11.18 -26.21 38.23
N ALA A 191 -10.54 -25.04 38.28
CA ALA A 191 -9.80 -24.59 39.45
C ALA A 191 -10.71 -24.42 40.68
N GLU A 192 -11.93 -23.88 40.52
CA GLU A 192 -12.89 -23.81 41.63
C GLU A 192 -13.31 -25.20 42.12
N GLU A 193 -13.55 -26.14 41.22
CA GLU A 193 -13.93 -27.52 41.57
C GLU A 193 -12.81 -28.24 42.34
N ILE A 194 -11.57 -28.10 41.89
CA ILE A 194 -10.40 -28.63 42.61
C ILE A 194 -10.28 -27.96 43.99
N SER A 195 -10.50 -26.65 44.08
CA SER A 195 -10.46 -25.95 45.37
C SER A 195 -11.49 -26.50 46.36
N ARG A 196 -12.72 -26.77 45.90
CA ARG A 196 -13.76 -27.42 46.73
C ARG A 196 -13.37 -28.84 47.13
N SER A 197 -12.78 -29.59 46.20
CA SER A 197 -12.33 -30.97 46.45
C SER A 197 -11.22 -31.02 47.51
N ILE A 198 -10.29 -30.06 47.50
CA ILE A 198 -9.23 -29.94 48.51
C ILE A 198 -9.81 -29.68 49.90
N VAL A 199 -10.81 -28.79 50.01
CA VAL A 199 -11.50 -28.52 51.29
C VAL A 199 -12.17 -29.80 51.80
N ASN A 200 -12.88 -30.52 50.94
CA ASN A 200 -13.54 -31.77 51.31
C ASN A 200 -12.54 -32.84 51.78
N VAL A 201 -11.39 -32.99 51.10
CA VAL A 201 -10.32 -33.92 51.52
C VAL A 201 -9.75 -33.54 52.88
N ARG A 202 -9.58 -32.24 53.14
CA ARG A 202 -9.14 -31.74 54.45
C ARG A 202 -10.15 -32.11 55.55
N ASP A 203 -11.44 -31.85 55.34
CA ASP A 203 -12.50 -32.13 56.31
C ASP A 203 -12.57 -33.63 56.64
N VAL A 204 -12.50 -34.49 55.62
CA VAL A 204 -12.44 -35.96 55.79
C VAL A 204 -11.18 -36.40 56.54
N SER A 205 -10.04 -35.75 56.30
CA SER A 205 -8.78 -36.04 56.99
C SER A 205 -8.85 -35.66 58.48
N GLU A 206 -9.43 -34.50 58.80
CA GLU A 206 -9.66 -34.08 60.19
C GLU A 206 -10.62 -35.05 60.90
N GLN A 207 -11.71 -35.46 60.25
CA GLN A 207 -12.65 -36.45 60.80
C GLN A 207 -12.00 -37.82 61.03
N THR A 208 -11.13 -38.26 60.11
CA THR A 208 -10.39 -39.53 60.22
C THR A 208 -9.38 -39.49 61.37
N ALA A 209 -8.72 -38.34 61.59
CA ALA A 209 -7.81 -38.15 62.72
C ALA A 209 -8.56 -38.27 64.05
N SER A 210 -9.71 -37.58 64.21
CA SER A 210 -10.54 -37.71 65.41
C SER A 210 -11.04 -39.13 65.65
N ALA A 211 -11.51 -39.83 64.61
CA ALA A 211 -11.94 -41.23 64.72
C ALA A 211 -10.78 -42.17 65.14
N SER A 212 -9.56 -41.89 64.67
CA SER A 212 -8.36 -42.65 65.08
C SER A 212 -8.01 -42.41 66.54
N GLU A 213 -8.13 -41.18 67.04
CA GLU A 213 -7.94 -40.86 68.47
C GLU A 213 -8.95 -41.59 69.35
N GLU A 214 -10.23 -41.60 68.95
CA GLU A 214 -11.29 -42.34 69.66
C GLU A 214 -11.05 -43.85 69.66
N THR A 215 -10.60 -44.40 68.52
CA THR A 215 -10.24 -45.81 68.39
C THR A 215 -9.03 -46.17 69.27
N ALA A 216 -8.03 -45.30 69.34
CA ALA A 216 -6.87 -45.49 70.19
C ALA A 216 -7.27 -45.48 71.68
N ALA A 217 -8.11 -44.53 72.10
CA ALA A 217 -8.65 -44.46 73.46
C ALA A 217 -9.44 -45.73 73.82
N SER A 218 -10.31 -46.19 72.91
CA SER A 218 -11.07 -47.43 73.08
C SER A 218 -10.18 -48.67 73.18
N SER A 219 -9.08 -48.71 72.42
CA SER A 219 -8.10 -49.79 72.46
C SER A 219 -7.34 -49.85 73.79
N VAL A 220 -6.98 -48.68 74.35
CA VAL A 220 -6.39 -48.59 75.70
C VAL A 220 -7.36 -49.11 76.75
N GLU A 221 -8.63 -48.74 76.65
CA GLU A 221 -9.67 -49.20 77.59
C GLU A 221 -9.94 -50.71 77.48
N LEU A 222 -9.99 -51.25 76.26
CA LEU A 222 -10.06 -52.69 76.03
C LEU A 222 -8.86 -53.44 76.60
N ALA A 223 -7.64 -52.92 76.44
CA ALA A 223 -6.44 -53.51 77.03
C ALA A 223 -6.51 -53.50 78.57
N ARG A 224 -7.03 -52.42 79.16
CA ARG A 224 -7.26 -52.29 80.61
C ARG A 224 -8.26 -53.34 81.11
N LEU A 225 -9.42 -53.47 80.46
CA LEU A 225 -10.45 -54.46 80.77
C LEU A 225 -9.96 -55.90 80.59
N GLY A 226 -9.22 -56.17 79.51
CA GLY A 226 -8.59 -57.46 79.26
C GLY A 226 -7.61 -57.85 80.37
N GLY A 227 -6.78 -56.91 80.83
CA GLY A 227 -5.91 -57.09 81.99
C GLY A 227 -6.68 -57.41 83.27
N GLN A 228 -7.77 -56.71 83.55
CA GLN A 228 -8.64 -56.97 84.71
C GLN A 228 -9.27 -58.37 84.67
N LEU A 229 -9.78 -58.79 83.51
CA LEU A 229 -10.31 -60.13 83.30
C LEU A 229 -9.24 -61.20 83.53
N GLN A 230 -8.03 -61.01 83.02
CA GLN A 230 -6.90 -61.91 83.24
C GLN A 230 -6.60 -62.07 84.75
N THR A 231 -6.58 -60.97 85.50
CA THR A 231 -6.41 -61.00 86.97
C THR A 231 -7.54 -61.76 87.64
N MET A 232 -8.80 -61.48 87.30
CA MET A 232 -9.94 -62.19 87.88
C MET A 232 -9.88 -63.70 87.61
N VAL A 233 -9.57 -64.12 86.38
CA VAL A 233 -9.45 -65.55 86.04
C VAL A 233 -8.27 -66.21 86.77
N SER A 234 -7.18 -65.49 87.02
CA SER A 234 -6.04 -66.03 87.78
C SER A 234 -6.39 -66.40 89.23
N HIS A 235 -7.38 -65.74 89.84
CA HIS A 235 -7.89 -66.10 91.17
C HIS A 235 -8.70 -67.40 91.19
N PHE A 236 -9.22 -67.85 90.04
CA PHE A 236 -9.94 -69.12 89.91
C PHE A 236 -9.06 -70.29 89.48
N ARG A 237 -7.77 -70.06 89.22
CA ARG A 237 -6.82 -71.08 88.80
C ARG A 237 -6.14 -71.69 90.06
N ILE A 238 -6.73 -72.77 90.56
CA ILE A 238 -6.18 -73.68 91.59
C ILE A 238 -5.23 -74.68 90.92
#